data_AF-A0A7V1FY99-F1
#
_entry.id   AF-A0A7V1FY99-F1
#
_cell.length_a   1.000
_cell.length_b   1.000
_cell.length_c   1.000
_cell.angle_alpha   90.00
_cell.angle_beta   90.00
_cell.angle_gamma   90.00
#
_symmetry.space_group_name_H-M   'P 1'
#
loop_
_entity.id
_entity.type
_entity.pdbx_description
1 polymer ?
#
loop_
_entity_poly.entity_id
_entity_poly.type
_entity_poly.pdbx_seq_one_letter_code
_entity_poly.pdbx_strand_id
1 'polypeptide(L)'
;RVIIYIDMGKKEHNDIAFEVLKGNRAVIEENIGKELVWDPLPDSRACLIYLAIDGTIDDDEQKLGELIEWAAPLVITFRKVFGPLVGNIQIDE
;
A
#
# COMPACT_ATOMS: atom_id res chain seq x y z
N ARG A 1 -8.81 -3.56 4.17
CA ARG A 1 -7.61 -3.44 3.30
C ARG A 1 -6.47 -2.82 4.10
N VAL A 2 -5.22 -3.15 3.80
CA VAL A 2 -4.03 -2.42 4.28
C VAL A 2 -3.37 -1.80 3.04
N ILE A 3 -3.22 -0.47 3.03
CA ILE A 3 -2.97 0.32 1.82
C ILE A 3 -1.85 1.34 2.07
N ILE A 4 -0.95 1.50 1.11
CA ILE A 4 -0.16 2.71 0.89
C ILE A 4 -0.92 3.58 -0.12
N TYR A 5 -1.35 4.75 0.35
CA TYR A 5 -2.05 5.74 -0.47
C TYR A 5 -1.06 6.83 -0.89
N ILE A 6 -0.79 6.92 -2.19
CA ILE A 6 0.19 7.87 -2.75
C ILE A 6 -0.58 9.07 -3.29
N ASP A 7 -0.46 10.19 -2.59
CA ASP A 7 -1.02 11.46 -3.04
C ASP A 7 -0.21 12.66 -2.56
N MET A 8 0.59 13.23 -3.47
CA MET A 8 1.46 14.38 -3.30
C MET A 8 0.89 15.63 -4.00
N GLY A 9 -0.41 15.64 -4.33
CA GLY A 9 -1.09 16.81 -4.88
C GLY A 9 -1.07 16.96 -6.41
N LYS A 10 -0.14 16.30 -7.12
CA LYS A 10 -0.08 16.24 -8.60
C LYS A 10 -0.02 14.78 -9.08
N LYS A 11 -0.78 14.45 -10.15
CA LYS A 11 -0.83 13.09 -10.74
C LYS A 11 0.55 12.62 -11.21
N GLU A 12 1.28 13.48 -11.90
CA GLU A 12 2.63 13.19 -12.41
C GLU A 12 3.59 12.80 -11.27
N HIS A 13 3.55 13.53 -10.15
CA HIS A 13 4.38 13.19 -8.99
C HIS A 13 3.99 11.83 -8.40
N ASN A 14 2.69 11.54 -8.32
CA ASN A 14 2.19 10.27 -7.80
C ASN A 14 2.59 9.09 -8.69
N ASP A 15 2.53 9.27 -10.02
CA ASP A 15 2.98 8.28 -11.00
C ASP A 15 4.48 8.01 -10.86
N ILE A 16 5.29 9.06 -10.70
CA ILE A 16 6.75 8.92 -10.47
C ILE A 16 7.02 8.13 -9.20
N ALA A 17 6.41 8.52 -8.08
CA ALA A 17 6.59 7.81 -6.81
C ALA A 17 6.12 6.35 -6.88
N PHE A 18 4.99 6.11 -7.55
CA PHE A 18 4.46 4.76 -7.77
C PHE A 18 5.45 3.90 -8.56
N GLU A 19 6.00 4.41 -9.67
CA GLU A 19 6.96 3.66 -10.48
C GLU A 19 8.31 3.44 -9.75
N VAL A 20 8.77 4.40 -8.94
CA VAL A 20 9.95 4.22 -8.06
C VAL A 20 9.73 3.07 -7.08
N LEU A 21 8.57 3.00 -6.43
CA LEU A 21 8.23 1.91 -5.52
C LEU A 21 8.07 0.59 -6.28
N LYS A 22 7.47 0.61 -7.45
CA LYS A 22 7.25 -0.57 -8.30
C LYS A 22 8.55 -1.15 -8.85
N GLY A 23 9.57 -0.33 -9.07
CA GLY A 23 10.94 -0.79 -9.37
C GLY A 23 11.53 -1.67 -8.25
N ASN A 24 11.05 -1.52 -7.01
CA ASN A 24 11.44 -2.33 -5.85
C ASN A 24 10.42 -3.44 -5.52
N ARG A 25 9.45 -3.70 -6.40
CA ARG A 25 8.30 -4.59 -6.14
C ARG A 25 8.69 -5.94 -5.57
N ALA A 26 9.64 -6.64 -6.18
CA ALA A 26 10.03 -7.99 -5.76
C ALA A 26 10.57 -7.99 -4.31
N VAL A 27 11.43 -7.03 -3.98
CA VAL A 27 12.00 -6.88 -2.63
C VAL A 27 10.90 -6.53 -1.63
N ILE A 28 9.97 -5.64 -2.00
CA ILE A 28 8.84 -5.24 -1.15
C ILE A 28 7.93 -6.45 -0.85
N GLU A 29 7.52 -7.19 -1.89
CA GLU A 29 6.62 -8.35 -1.76
C GLU A 29 7.30 -9.50 -0.99
N GLU A 30 8.61 -9.70 -1.17
CA GLU A 30 9.40 -10.66 -0.39
C GLU A 30 9.44 -10.29 1.10
N ASN A 31 9.72 -9.02 1.44
CA ASN A 31 9.79 -8.57 2.83
C ASN A 31 8.41 -8.56 3.53
N ILE A 32 7.33 -8.39 2.76
CA ILE A 32 5.95 -8.47 3.26
C ILE A 32 5.47 -9.94 3.33
N GLY A 33 6.07 -10.81 2.53
CA GLY A 33 5.68 -12.22 2.39
C GLY A 33 4.34 -12.43 1.66
N LYS A 34 3.90 -11.43 0.88
CA LYS A 34 2.63 -11.45 0.14
C LYS A 34 2.78 -10.65 -1.15
N GLU A 35 2.12 -11.12 -2.22
CA GLU A 35 1.97 -10.34 -3.44
C GLU A 35 1.01 -9.16 -3.21
N LEU A 36 1.41 -7.98 -3.68
CA LEU A 36 0.65 -6.76 -3.51
C LEU A 36 -0.17 -6.46 -4.77
N VAL A 37 -1.27 -5.76 -4.59
CA VAL A 37 -1.97 -5.10 -5.68
C VAL A 37 -1.34 -3.74 -5.91
N TRP A 38 -0.91 -3.50 -7.15
CA TRP A 38 -0.30 -2.25 -7.61
C TRP A 38 -1.28 -1.56 -8.55
N ASP A 39 -2.01 -0.58 -8.04
CA ASP A 39 -3.10 0.07 -8.74
C ASP A 39 -2.79 1.55 -9.00
N PRO A 40 -2.47 1.93 -10.26
CA PRO A 40 -2.16 3.32 -10.59
C PRO A 40 -3.38 4.23 -10.61
N LEU A 41 -4.61 3.69 -10.53
CA LEU A 41 -5.89 4.38 -10.65
C LEU A 41 -5.89 5.47 -11.74
N PRO A 42 -5.97 5.10 -13.03
CA PRO A 42 -5.78 6.05 -14.15
C PRO A 42 -6.79 7.21 -14.15
N ASP A 43 -8.00 6.99 -13.63
CA ASP A 43 -9.06 8.00 -13.53
C ASP A 43 -8.98 8.84 -12.24
N SER A 44 -7.99 8.57 -11.38
CA SER A 44 -7.73 9.29 -10.13
C SER A 44 -6.39 10.01 -10.17
N ARG A 45 -6.22 10.98 -9.28
CA ARG A 45 -4.91 11.58 -9.02
C ARG A 45 -3.98 10.64 -8.26
N ALA A 46 -4.53 9.84 -7.34
CA ALA A 46 -3.76 9.02 -6.42
C ALA A 46 -3.39 7.66 -7.01
N CYS A 47 -2.36 7.03 -6.47
CA CYS A 47 -2.04 5.62 -6.74
C CYS A 47 -2.11 4.81 -5.45
N LEU A 48 -2.41 3.51 -5.55
CA LEU A 48 -2.55 2.61 -4.42
C LEU A 48 -1.62 1.41 -4.54
N ILE A 49 -1.04 1.01 -3.41
CA ILE A 49 -0.36 -0.27 -3.26
C ILE A 49 -0.96 -0.97 -2.04
N TYR A 50 -1.56 -2.15 -2.19
CA TYR A 50 -2.36 -2.70 -1.10
C TYR A 50 -2.48 -4.22 -1.06
N LEU A 51 -2.94 -4.69 0.11
CA LEU A 51 -3.53 -6.01 0.31
C LEU A 51 -5.01 -5.86 0.67
N ALA A 52 -5.82 -6.75 0.12
CA ALA A 52 -7.24 -6.86 0.43
C ALA A 52 -7.55 -8.26 0.97
N ILE A 53 -8.52 -8.29 1.87
CA ILE A 53 -9.20 -9.47 2.35
C ILE A 53 -10.69 -9.13 2.32
N ASP A 54 -11.52 -10.11 2.01
CA ASP A 54 -12.97 -9.93 2.00
C ASP A 54 -13.49 -9.75 3.42
N GLY A 55 -14.43 -8.81 3.56
CA GLY A 55 -15.10 -8.49 4.81
C GLY A 55 -15.82 -7.14 4.73
N THR A 56 -16.78 -6.95 5.61
CA THR A 56 -17.53 -5.71 5.80
C THR A 56 -17.56 -5.34 7.29
N ILE A 57 -17.86 -4.08 7.57
CA ILE A 57 -18.03 -3.61 8.96
C ILE A 57 -19.28 -4.21 9.63
N ASP A 58 -20.21 -4.74 8.83
CA ASP A 58 -21.45 -5.36 9.28
C ASP A 58 -21.31 -6.86 9.58
N ASP A 59 -20.10 -7.42 9.42
CA ASP A 59 -19.83 -8.82 9.74
C ASP A 59 -19.93 -9.08 11.26
N ASP A 60 -20.07 -10.35 11.64
CA ASP A 60 -20.13 -10.73 13.05
C ASP A 60 -18.81 -10.49 13.81
N GLU A 61 -18.88 -10.49 15.14
CA GLU A 61 -17.73 -10.21 16.01
C GLU A 61 -16.53 -11.13 15.76
N GLN A 62 -16.79 -12.40 15.43
CA GLN A 62 -15.72 -13.35 15.10
C GLN A 62 -14.99 -12.92 13.84
N LYS A 63 -15.74 -12.61 12.77
CA LYS A 63 -15.16 -12.20 11.50
C LYS A 63 -14.44 -10.86 11.61
N LEU A 64 -15.00 -9.90 12.35
CA LEU A 64 -14.34 -8.64 12.65
C LEU A 64 -13.02 -8.86 13.42
N GLY A 65 -12.99 -9.80 14.36
CA GLY A 65 -11.77 -10.24 15.03
C GLY A 65 -10.71 -10.74 14.05
N GLU A 66 -11.06 -11.63 13.13
CA GLU A 66 -10.16 -12.14 12.08
C GLU A 66 -9.60 -11.00 11.21
N LEU A 67 -10.42 -10.02 10.84
CA LEU A 67 -10.00 -8.87 10.03
C LEU A 67 -8.97 -8.00 10.78
N ILE A 68 -9.16 -7.80 12.09
CA ILE A 68 -8.22 -7.05 12.93
C ILE A 68 -6.91 -7.82 13.07
N GLU A 69 -6.97 -9.11 13.39
CA GLU A 69 -5.79 -9.97 13.53
C GLU A 69 -4.99 -10.06 12.22
N TRP A 70 -5.66 -10.02 11.07
CA TRP A 70 -5.01 -9.96 9.77
C TRP A 70 -4.38 -8.58 9.50
N ALA A 71 -5.10 -7.49 9.77
CA ALA A 71 -4.67 -6.13 9.39
C ALA A 71 -3.59 -5.54 10.31
N ALA A 72 -3.71 -5.72 11.63
CA ALA A 72 -2.83 -5.11 12.62
C ALA A 72 -1.32 -5.41 12.39
N PRO A 73 -0.87 -6.66 12.21
CA PRO A 73 0.54 -6.94 11.93
C PRO A 73 0.97 -6.42 10.56
N LEU A 74 0.10 -6.46 9.55
CA LEU A 74 0.40 -5.97 8.21
C LEU A 74 0.68 -4.46 8.19
N VAL A 75 -0.05 -3.65 8.95
CA VAL A 75 0.21 -2.20 9.06
C VAL A 75 1.62 -1.92 9.59
N ILE A 76 2.06 -2.69 10.60
CA ILE A 76 3.41 -2.57 11.17
C ILE A 76 4.46 -2.96 10.12
N THR A 77 4.25 -4.07 9.41
CA THR A 77 5.16 -4.52 8.35
C THR A 77 5.23 -3.51 7.21
N PHE A 78 4.09 -2.99 6.75
CA PHE A 78 4.02 -1.96 5.71
C PHE A 78 4.83 -0.72 6.13
N ARG A 79 4.67 -0.25 7.37
CA ARG A 79 5.45 0.90 7.85
C ARG A 79 6.96 0.64 7.83
N LYS A 80 7.39 -0.57 8.20
CA LYS A 80 8.82 -0.97 8.21
C LYS A 80 9.40 -1.07 6.80
N VAL A 81 8.65 -1.64 5.86
CA VAL A 81 9.11 -1.88 4.48
C VAL A 81 9.06 -0.61 3.64
N PHE A 82 7.92 0.11 3.66
CA PHE A 82 7.75 1.32 2.84
C PHE A 82 8.41 2.56 3.44
N GLY A 83 8.51 2.66 4.77
CA GLY A 83 9.03 3.86 5.46
C GLY A 83 10.39 4.36 4.91
N PRO A 84 11.42 3.50 4.80
CA PRO A 84 12.70 3.88 4.22
C PRO A 84 12.64 4.22 2.73
N LEU A 85 11.74 3.57 1.98
CA LEU A 85 11.62 3.77 0.53
C LEU A 85 10.99 5.13 0.22
N VAL A 86 9.90 5.48 0.91
CA VAL A 86 9.18 6.74 0.69
C VAL A 86 9.98 7.96 1.11
N GLY A 87 10.83 7.84 2.14
CA GLY A 87 11.70 8.94 2.59
C GLY A 87 12.79 9.33 1.59
N ASN A 88 13.08 8.47 0.61
CA ASN A 88 14.14 8.67 -0.38
C ASN A 88 13.61 9.05 -1.77
N ILE A 89 12.29 9.13 -1.97
CA ILE A 89 11.70 9.49 -3.25
C ILE A 89 12.01 10.97 -3.52
N GLN A 90 12.78 11.22 -4.58
CA GLN A 90 13.03 12.55 -5.10
C GLN A 90 12.01 12.85 -6.19
N ILE A 91 11.36 14.01 -6.09
CA ILE A 91 10.46 14.54 -7.11
C ILE A 91 11.00 15.90 -7.49
N ASP A 92 11.46 16.04 -8.73
CA ASP A 92 11.90 17.34 -9.26
C ASP A 92 10.65 18.24 -9.46
N GLU A 93 10.74 19.51 -9.06
CA GLU A 93 9.63 20.49 -9.06
C GLU A 93 9.20 21.00 -10.43
#